data_AF-A0A832D665-F1
#
_entry.id   AF-A0A832D665-F1
#
_cell.length_a   1.000
_cell.length_b   1.000
_cell.length_c   1.000
_cell.angle_alpha   90.00
_cell.angle_beta   90.00
_cell.angle_gamma   90.00
#
_symmetry.space_group_name_H-M   'P 1'
#
loop_
_entity.id
_entity.type
_entity.pdbx_description
1 polymer ?
#
loop_
_entity_poly.entity_id
_entity_poly.type
_entity_poly.pdbx_seq_one_letter_code
_entity_poly.pdbx_strand_id
1 'polypeptide(L)'
;MLRAGLLLLVLLLVVPVGAGAQALVELVGPTAQIPRDGYRTWTLFLVCNPAWVAPEQSGALRNLYRRFKIFGDAIGKDNLAVWFWTRRTTIDDPRLAENVDVARSAEFCRRLTLRPTAGPFLVITSAYPDLEAFPRDRTVFELGGLPPEELASLLNRLTDELLLEGKAEAARRSSASGAPDSPIWMRLLEGAQRSLIGFGCGVVVKVDTGMLSAELRACPGQ
;
A
#
# COMPACT_ATOMS: atom_id res chain seq x y z
N MET A 1 -16.76 -57.68 42.97
CA MET A 1 -16.87 -56.22 43.10
C MET A 1 -15.71 -55.58 42.34
N LEU A 2 -15.93 -55.18 41.07
CA LEU A 2 -14.90 -54.58 40.22
C LEU A 2 -15.14 -53.06 40.18
N ARG A 3 -14.20 -52.26 40.71
CA ARG A 3 -14.19 -50.80 40.59
C ARG A 3 -13.49 -50.42 39.29
N ALA A 4 -14.25 -49.96 38.30
CA ALA A 4 -13.70 -49.35 37.09
C ALA A 4 -13.37 -47.88 37.37
N GLY A 5 -12.08 -47.54 37.37
CA GLY A 5 -11.58 -46.18 37.49
C GLY A 5 -11.70 -45.44 36.16
N LEU A 6 -12.41 -44.30 36.18
CA LEU A 6 -12.59 -43.42 35.03
C LEU A 6 -11.36 -42.49 34.92
N LEU A 7 -10.50 -42.74 33.94
CA LEU A 7 -9.37 -41.86 33.60
C LEU A 7 -9.87 -40.74 32.69
N LEU A 8 -9.93 -39.52 33.23
CA LEU A 8 -10.30 -38.31 32.49
C LEU A 8 -9.08 -37.80 31.71
N LEU A 9 -9.03 -38.09 30.41
CA LEU A 9 -8.00 -37.61 29.50
C LEU A 9 -8.33 -36.16 29.08
N VAL A 10 -7.62 -35.19 29.65
CA VAL A 10 -7.72 -33.77 29.25
C VAL A 10 -6.91 -33.56 27.97
N LEU A 11 -7.60 -33.58 26.82
CA LEU A 11 -7.02 -33.16 25.54
C LEU A 11 -6.87 -31.63 25.52
N LEU A 12 -5.63 -31.15 25.66
CA LEU A 12 -5.24 -29.78 25.32
C LEU A 12 -5.33 -29.61 23.80
N LEU A 13 -6.44 -29.05 23.32
CA LEU A 13 -6.58 -28.55 21.95
C LEU A 13 -5.66 -27.33 21.79
N VAL A 14 -4.47 -27.55 21.24
CA VAL A 14 -3.62 -26.48 20.71
C VAL A 14 -4.29 -26.00 19.42
N VAL A 15 -5.07 -24.92 19.51
CA VAL A 15 -5.60 -24.24 18.33
C VAL A 15 -4.44 -23.48 17.68
N PRO A 16 -4.04 -23.80 16.44
CA PRO A 16 -3.04 -22.99 15.74
C PRO A 16 -3.64 -21.61 15.49
N VAL A 17 -3.11 -20.59 16.15
CA VAL A 17 -3.34 -19.20 15.77
C VAL A 17 -2.66 -19.02 14.42
N GLY A 18 -3.45 -19.10 13.35
CA GLY A 18 -2.99 -18.77 12.01
C GLY A 18 -2.49 -17.33 12.00
N ALA A 19 -1.18 -17.15 11.86
CA ALA A 19 -0.59 -15.85 11.58
C ALA A 19 -1.07 -15.43 10.18
N GLY A 20 -2.18 -14.69 10.13
CA GLY A 20 -2.72 -14.09 8.91
C GLY A 20 -1.79 -12.99 8.41
N ALA A 21 -0.70 -13.38 7.74
CA ALA A 21 0.17 -12.51 6.98
C ALA A 21 -0.40 -12.34 5.57
N GLN A 22 -1.49 -11.60 5.42
CA GLN A 22 -1.94 -11.20 4.08
C GLN A 22 -2.37 -9.73 4.10
N ALA A 23 -1.49 -8.88 3.57
CA ALA A 23 -1.65 -7.43 3.49
C ALA A 23 -1.49 -6.87 2.05
N LEU A 24 -1.41 -7.76 1.04
CA LEU A 24 -1.69 -7.43 -0.37
C LEU A 24 -3.01 -8.07 -0.79
N VAL A 25 -3.90 -7.27 -1.37
CA VAL A 25 -5.10 -7.77 -2.06
C VAL A 25 -5.02 -7.44 -3.55
N GLU A 26 -5.09 -8.50 -4.33
CA GLU A 26 -5.21 -8.44 -5.78
C GLU A 26 -6.69 -8.37 -6.17
N LEU A 27 -7.11 -7.22 -6.68
CA LEU A 27 -8.47 -7.04 -7.15
C LEU A 27 -8.57 -7.48 -8.59
N VAL A 28 -9.23 -8.61 -8.78
CA VAL A 28 -9.41 -9.23 -10.08
C VAL A 28 -10.79 -8.90 -10.62
N GLY A 29 -10.84 -8.20 -11.75
CA GLY A 29 -12.04 -7.88 -12.48
C GLY A 29 -12.58 -6.47 -12.19
N PRO A 30 -13.40 -5.94 -13.12
CA PRO A 30 -13.79 -4.53 -13.10
C PRO A 30 -14.70 -4.17 -11.92
N THR A 31 -15.44 -5.14 -11.38
CA THR A 31 -16.41 -4.93 -10.29
C THR A 31 -15.88 -5.34 -8.91
N ALA A 32 -14.67 -5.91 -8.82
CA ALA A 32 -14.12 -6.37 -7.55
C ALA A 32 -13.92 -5.18 -6.61
N GLN A 33 -14.59 -5.16 -5.47
CA GLN A 33 -14.52 -4.02 -4.55
C GLN A 33 -13.25 -4.07 -3.70
N ILE A 34 -12.71 -2.88 -3.38
CA ILE A 34 -11.63 -2.76 -2.39
C ILE A 34 -12.21 -3.18 -1.02
N PRO A 35 -11.60 -4.12 -0.30
CA PRO A 35 -12.00 -4.48 1.05
C PRO A 35 -12.11 -3.26 1.97
N ARG A 36 -13.23 -3.16 2.69
CA ARG A 36 -13.54 -2.05 3.60
C ARG A 36 -13.10 -2.31 5.04
N ASP A 37 -13.20 -3.55 5.49
CA ASP A 37 -13.10 -3.86 6.91
C ASP A 37 -11.71 -4.39 7.28
N GLY A 38 -11.28 -4.11 8.52
CA GLY A 38 -10.05 -4.67 9.09
C GLY A 38 -8.77 -3.90 8.75
N TYR A 39 -8.85 -2.81 7.99
CA TYR A 39 -7.70 -2.01 7.58
C TYR A 39 -7.76 -0.59 8.13
N ARG A 40 -6.59 -0.06 8.48
CA ARG A 40 -6.37 1.33 8.92
C ARG A 40 -5.84 2.19 7.79
N THR A 41 -5.09 1.59 6.86
CA THR A 41 -4.56 2.30 5.70
C THR A 41 -4.77 1.49 4.43
N TRP A 42 -4.98 2.21 3.34
CA TRP A 42 -5.05 1.67 1.99
C TRP A 42 -3.94 2.31 1.16
N THR A 43 -3.15 1.47 0.51
CA THR A 43 -2.12 1.85 -0.44
C THR A 43 -2.50 1.32 -1.81
N LEU A 44 -2.90 2.21 -2.72
CA LEU A 44 -3.25 1.86 -4.10
C LEU A 44 -2.03 2.04 -5.00
N PHE A 45 -1.74 1.03 -5.83
CA PHE A 45 -0.80 1.18 -6.95
C PHE A 45 -1.59 1.48 -8.23
N LEU A 46 -1.43 2.68 -8.79
CA LEU A 46 -2.22 3.16 -9.93
C LEU A 46 -1.36 3.26 -11.20
N VAL A 47 -1.72 2.50 -12.23
CA VAL A 47 -1.12 2.56 -13.56
C VAL A 47 -2.07 3.27 -14.51
N CYS A 48 -1.86 4.56 -14.76
CA CYS A 48 -2.83 5.40 -15.46
C CYS A 48 -2.51 5.69 -16.93
N ASN A 49 -1.30 5.31 -17.38
CA ASN A 49 -0.88 5.47 -18.77
C ASN A 49 -0.83 4.08 -19.44
N PRO A 50 -1.60 3.85 -20.54
CA PRO A 50 -1.62 2.56 -21.23
C PRO A 50 -0.27 2.17 -21.85
N ALA A 51 0.68 3.09 -22.00
CA ALA A 51 2.03 2.75 -22.42
C ALA A 51 2.73 1.76 -21.47
N TRP A 52 2.34 1.72 -20.18
CA TRP A 52 2.87 0.76 -19.21
C TRP A 52 2.45 -0.68 -19.45
N VAL A 53 1.38 -0.91 -20.23
CA VAL A 53 0.92 -2.25 -20.57
C VAL A 53 1.34 -2.69 -21.97
N ALA A 54 2.23 -1.93 -22.62
CA ALA A 54 2.87 -2.35 -23.85
C ALA A 54 3.74 -3.60 -23.59
N PRO A 55 3.81 -4.55 -24.53
CA PRO A 55 4.57 -5.79 -24.35
C PRO A 55 6.02 -5.56 -23.91
N GLU A 56 6.66 -4.51 -24.42
CA GLU A 56 8.04 -4.12 -24.12
C GLU A 56 8.24 -3.73 -22.65
N GLN A 57 7.18 -3.28 -21.98
CA GLN A 57 7.20 -2.88 -20.57
C GLN A 57 6.94 -4.05 -19.62
N SER A 58 6.60 -5.25 -20.11
CA SER A 58 6.22 -6.40 -19.27
C SER A 58 7.30 -6.78 -18.25
N GLY A 59 8.58 -6.71 -18.63
CA GLY A 59 9.68 -6.97 -17.71
C GLY A 59 9.79 -5.95 -16.58
N ALA A 60 9.68 -4.67 -16.92
CA ALA A 60 9.69 -3.57 -15.95
C ALA A 60 8.48 -3.68 -15.00
N LEU A 61 7.28 -3.89 -15.56
CA LEU A 61 6.05 -4.01 -14.78
C LEU A 61 6.03 -5.25 -13.87
N ARG A 62 6.59 -6.39 -14.33
CA ARG A 62 6.78 -7.57 -13.48
C ARG A 62 7.66 -7.26 -12.27
N ASN A 63 8.75 -6.52 -12.48
CA ASN A 63 9.63 -6.10 -11.39
C ASN A 63 8.90 -5.15 -10.43
N LEU A 64 8.17 -4.17 -10.94
CA LEU A 64 7.35 -3.24 -10.15
C LEU A 64 6.33 -4.00 -9.29
N TYR A 65 5.56 -4.89 -9.89
CA TYR A 65 4.59 -5.71 -9.18
C TYR A 65 5.27 -6.58 -8.11
N ARG A 66 6.40 -7.21 -8.40
CA ARG A 66 7.14 -8.01 -7.40
C ARG A 66 7.53 -7.16 -6.18
N ARG A 67 8.06 -5.96 -6.41
CA ARG A 67 8.45 -5.03 -5.34
C ARG A 67 7.23 -4.56 -4.55
N PHE A 68 6.16 -4.19 -5.23
CA PHE A 68 4.92 -3.79 -4.57
C PHE A 68 4.28 -4.93 -3.78
N LYS A 69 4.37 -6.17 -4.28
CA LYS A 69 3.92 -7.36 -3.56
C LYS A 69 4.71 -7.56 -2.26
N ILE A 70 6.05 -7.47 -2.33
CA ILE A 70 6.90 -7.58 -1.13
C ILE A 70 6.53 -6.48 -0.12
N PHE A 71 6.34 -5.25 -0.58
CA PHE A 71 5.83 -4.16 0.25
C PHE A 71 4.49 -4.53 0.91
N GLY A 72 3.50 -4.95 0.11
CA GLY A 72 2.18 -5.34 0.60
C GLY A 72 2.22 -6.50 1.60
N ASP A 73 3.12 -7.47 1.42
CA ASP A 73 3.31 -8.56 2.37
C ASP A 73 3.94 -8.08 3.70
N ALA A 74 4.73 -7.00 3.65
CA ALA A 74 5.52 -6.49 4.77
C ALA A 74 4.86 -5.37 5.58
N ILE A 75 3.90 -4.62 5.03
CA ILE A 75 3.23 -3.50 5.73
C ILE A 75 2.36 -3.93 6.92
N GLY A 76 2.15 -5.22 7.12
CA GLY A 76 1.40 -5.77 8.25
C GLY A 76 -0.12 -5.80 8.04
N LYS A 77 -0.80 -6.65 8.80
CA LYS A 77 -2.21 -7.04 8.60
C LYS A 77 -3.25 -5.90 8.70
N ASP A 78 -2.89 -4.80 9.35
CA ASP A 78 -3.78 -3.65 9.54
C ASP A 78 -3.70 -2.68 8.34
N ASN A 79 -2.86 -2.96 7.35
CA ASN A 79 -2.64 -2.12 6.18
C ASN A 79 -2.92 -2.93 4.90
N LEU A 80 -3.51 -2.28 3.91
CA LEU A 80 -3.89 -2.93 2.65
C LEU A 80 -3.15 -2.35 1.47
N ALA A 81 -2.33 -3.15 0.80
CA ALA A 81 -1.82 -2.86 -0.53
C ALA A 81 -2.79 -3.39 -1.59
N VAL A 82 -3.15 -2.57 -2.57
CA VAL A 82 -4.12 -2.90 -3.61
C VAL A 82 -3.48 -2.80 -4.98
N TRP A 83 -3.59 -3.89 -5.74
CA TRP A 83 -3.24 -3.95 -7.15
C TRP A 83 -4.45 -4.36 -7.99
N PHE A 84 -4.68 -3.67 -9.11
CA PHE A 84 -5.84 -3.92 -9.97
C PHE A 84 -5.46 -4.77 -11.18
N TRP A 85 -6.12 -5.92 -11.32
CA TRP A 85 -6.00 -6.84 -12.44
C TRP A 85 -7.34 -6.96 -13.19
N THR A 86 -7.30 -7.04 -14.52
CA THR A 86 -8.48 -7.33 -15.35
C THR A 86 -8.94 -8.78 -15.22
N ARG A 87 -7.98 -9.70 -15.04
CA ARG A 87 -8.20 -11.14 -14.84
C ARG A 87 -7.14 -11.74 -13.94
N ARG A 88 -7.43 -12.91 -13.36
CA ARG A 88 -6.49 -13.65 -12.53
C ARG A 88 -5.28 -14.04 -13.40
N THR A 89 -4.08 -13.77 -12.89
CA THR A 89 -2.81 -13.96 -13.60
C THR A 89 -1.76 -14.52 -12.65
N THR A 90 -0.70 -15.11 -13.19
CA THR A 90 0.51 -15.44 -12.44
C THR A 90 1.59 -14.40 -12.75
N ILE A 91 2.53 -14.19 -11.83
CA ILE A 91 3.61 -13.21 -12.01
C ILE A 91 4.54 -13.54 -13.20
N ASP A 92 4.65 -14.82 -13.53
CA ASP A 92 5.47 -15.33 -14.64
C ASP A 92 4.71 -15.36 -15.97
N ASP A 93 3.47 -14.86 -16.02
CA ASP A 93 2.72 -14.73 -17.27
C ASP A 93 3.50 -13.79 -18.24
N PRO A 94 3.82 -14.22 -19.47
CA PRO A 94 4.43 -13.35 -20.47
C PRO A 94 3.55 -12.16 -20.86
N ARG A 95 2.23 -12.24 -20.63
CA ARG A 95 1.22 -11.21 -20.89
C ARG A 95 0.75 -10.51 -19.61
N LEU A 96 1.56 -10.56 -18.54
CA LEU A 96 1.27 -9.91 -17.26
C LEU A 96 0.85 -8.45 -17.44
N ALA A 97 1.51 -7.73 -18.34
CA ALA A 97 1.25 -6.32 -18.59
C ALA A 97 -0.17 -6.06 -19.08
N GLU A 98 -0.65 -6.87 -20.02
CA GLU A 98 -2.01 -6.78 -20.56
C GLU A 98 -3.09 -7.06 -19.51
N ASN A 99 -2.72 -7.71 -18.41
CA ASN A 99 -3.64 -8.06 -17.33
C ASN A 99 -3.82 -6.92 -16.32
N VAL A 100 -3.00 -5.86 -16.32
CA VAL A 100 -3.20 -4.71 -15.42
C VAL A 100 -4.47 -3.95 -15.81
N ASP A 101 -5.31 -3.65 -14.82
CA ASP A 101 -6.51 -2.86 -15.04
C ASP A 101 -6.19 -1.35 -15.08
N VAL A 102 -5.67 -0.93 -16.23
CA VAL A 102 -5.36 0.48 -16.52
C VAL A 102 -6.63 1.32 -16.54
N ALA A 103 -7.75 0.77 -17.03
CA ALA A 103 -9.00 1.51 -17.12
C ALA A 103 -9.46 1.95 -15.72
N ARG A 104 -9.50 1.01 -14.77
CA ARG A 104 -9.85 1.29 -13.38
C ARG A 104 -8.86 2.23 -12.69
N SER A 105 -7.57 2.00 -12.87
CA SER A 105 -6.52 2.90 -12.34
C SER A 105 -6.66 4.33 -12.88
N ALA A 106 -6.98 4.46 -14.17
CA ALA A 106 -7.19 5.75 -14.81
C ALA A 106 -8.40 6.50 -14.24
N GLU A 107 -9.45 5.81 -13.76
CA GLU A 107 -10.59 6.47 -13.11
C GLU A 107 -10.17 7.14 -11.80
N PHE A 108 -9.39 6.43 -10.97
CA PHE A 108 -8.79 7.01 -9.77
C PHE A 108 -7.90 8.20 -10.13
N CYS A 109 -7.04 8.07 -11.14
CA CYS A 109 -6.20 9.19 -11.57
C CYS A 109 -7.01 10.41 -12.04
N ARG A 110 -8.10 10.21 -12.80
CA ARG A 110 -9.00 11.31 -13.20
C ARG A 110 -9.60 11.98 -11.96
N ARG A 111 -10.11 11.18 -11.02
CA ARG A 111 -10.71 11.69 -9.78
C ARG A 111 -9.72 12.52 -8.95
N LEU A 112 -8.46 12.08 -8.94
CA LEU A 112 -7.36 12.69 -8.21
C LEU A 112 -6.62 13.79 -8.99
N THR A 113 -7.07 14.09 -10.22
CA THR A 113 -6.41 15.07 -11.13
C THR A 113 -4.92 14.77 -11.36
N LEU A 114 -4.56 13.48 -11.41
CA LEU A 114 -3.19 13.03 -11.65
C LEU A 114 -2.91 12.94 -13.15
N ARG A 115 -1.76 13.47 -13.59
CA ARG A 115 -1.35 13.44 -14.99
C ARG A 115 -0.85 12.04 -15.36
N PRO A 116 -1.43 11.32 -16.33
CA PRO A 116 -1.02 9.95 -16.64
C PRO A 116 0.49 9.78 -16.90
N THR A 117 1.15 10.79 -17.46
CA THR A 117 2.58 10.80 -17.77
C THR A 117 3.50 10.83 -16.54
N ALA A 118 2.99 11.18 -15.36
CA ALA A 118 3.75 11.17 -14.10
C ALA A 118 3.67 9.80 -13.37
N GLY A 119 2.86 8.88 -13.90
CA GLY A 119 2.64 7.57 -13.31
C GLY A 119 3.75 6.54 -13.61
N PRO A 120 3.79 5.42 -12.86
CA PRO A 120 2.74 4.95 -11.95
C PRO A 120 2.70 5.75 -10.64
N PHE A 121 1.61 5.61 -9.91
CA PHE A 121 1.42 6.31 -8.64
C PHE A 121 1.25 5.34 -7.49
N LEU A 122 1.75 5.75 -6.32
CA LEU A 122 1.39 5.14 -5.04
C LEU A 122 0.48 6.12 -4.29
N VAL A 123 -0.73 5.72 -3.95
CA VAL A 123 -1.69 6.55 -3.20
C VAL A 123 -1.96 5.92 -1.86
N ILE A 124 -1.61 6.61 -0.77
CA ILE A 124 -1.81 6.15 0.61
C ILE A 124 -2.88 7.01 1.28
N THR A 125 -3.87 6.37 1.91
CA THR A 125 -4.96 7.03 2.65
C THR A 125 -5.33 6.22 3.89
N SER A 126 -5.73 6.90 4.97
CA SER A 126 -6.28 6.28 6.19
C SER A 126 -7.80 6.12 6.17
N ALA A 127 -8.46 6.69 5.17
CA ALA A 127 -9.90 6.50 4.93
C ALA A 127 -10.13 5.65 3.68
N TYR A 128 -11.29 4.99 3.62
CA TYR A 128 -11.64 4.09 2.53
C TYR A 128 -11.55 4.80 1.16
N PRO A 129 -10.80 4.25 0.19
CA PRO A 129 -10.59 4.86 -1.12
C PRO A 129 -11.80 4.63 -2.05
N ASP A 130 -12.94 5.25 -1.71
CA ASP A 130 -14.11 5.27 -2.58
C ASP A 130 -13.81 6.08 -3.85
N LEU A 131 -14.14 5.56 -5.03
CA LEU A 131 -13.91 6.28 -6.27
C LEU A 131 -14.79 7.53 -6.37
N GLU A 132 -16.04 7.45 -5.92
CA GLU A 132 -17.00 8.55 -5.98
C GLU A 132 -16.66 9.64 -4.94
N ALA A 133 -16.23 9.21 -3.76
CA ALA A 133 -15.96 10.06 -2.61
C ALA A 133 -14.53 9.87 -2.07
N PHE A 134 -13.52 10.00 -2.95
CA PHE A 134 -12.14 9.75 -2.57
C PHE A 134 -11.69 10.67 -1.42
N PRO A 135 -11.03 10.14 -0.38
CA PRO A 135 -10.57 10.91 0.77
C PRO A 135 -9.71 12.11 0.38
N ARG A 136 -9.93 13.24 1.07
CA ARG A 136 -9.05 14.41 0.91
C ARG A 136 -7.68 14.16 1.51
N ASP A 137 -7.66 13.56 2.69
CA ASP A 137 -6.44 13.23 3.44
C ASP A 137 -5.73 12.03 2.80
N ARG A 138 -4.74 12.35 1.97
CA ARG A 138 -3.99 11.34 1.21
C ARG A 138 -2.59 11.81 0.85
N THR A 139 -1.71 10.85 0.66
CA THR A 139 -0.36 11.04 0.14
C THR A 139 -0.26 10.37 -1.22
N VAL A 140 0.22 11.11 -2.23
CA VAL A 140 0.45 10.61 -3.58
C VAL A 140 1.93 10.71 -3.92
N PHE A 141 2.53 9.58 -4.31
CA PHE A 141 3.88 9.51 -4.83
C PHE A 141 3.83 9.35 -6.35
N GLU A 142 4.46 10.26 -7.08
CA GLU A 142 4.68 10.13 -8.53
C GLU A 142 5.95 9.30 -8.76
N LEU A 143 5.81 8.12 -9.37
CA LEU A 143 6.93 7.17 -9.53
C LEU A 143 7.49 7.15 -10.96
N GLY A 144 6.86 7.87 -11.91
CA GLY A 144 7.21 7.81 -13.33
C GLY A 144 8.62 8.29 -13.72
N GLY A 145 9.35 8.91 -12.78
CA GLY A 145 10.74 9.34 -12.96
C GLY A 145 11.76 8.56 -12.14
N LEU A 146 11.34 7.54 -11.37
CA LEU A 146 12.21 6.80 -10.48
C LEU A 146 12.89 5.63 -11.19
N PRO A 147 14.22 5.48 -11.07
CA PRO A 147 14.86 4.25 -11.49
C PRO A 147 14.46 3.09 -10.55
N PRO A 148 14.54 1.83 -11.03
CA PRO A 148 14.04 0.67 -10.29
C PRO A 148 14.64 0.46 -8.89
N GLU A 149 15.90 0.83 -8.69
CA GLU A 149 16.60 0.77 -7.40
C GLU A 149 16.06 1.79 -6.40
N GLU A 150 15.80 3.03 -6.84
CA GLU A 150 15.24 4.07 -5.98
C GLU A 150 13.82 3.72 -5.56
N LEU A 151 13.01 3.16 -6.47
CA LEU A 151 11.69 2.68 -6.09
C LEU A 151 11.75 1.61 -5.01
N ALA A 152 12.70 0.68 -5.09
CA ALA A 152 12.87 -0.36 -4.07
C ALA A 152 13.18 0.24 -2.71
N SER A 153 14.13 1.19 -2.67
CA SER A 153 14.48 1.91 -1.47
C SER A 153 13.31 2.72 -0.91
N LEU A 154 12.49 3.33 -1.78
CA LEU A 154 11.29 4.06 -1.37
C LEU A 154 10.28 3.12 -0.70
N LEU A 155 9.95 1.99 -1.34
CA LEU A 155 9.00 1.02 -0.80
C LEU A 155 9.49 0.38 0.52
N ASN A 156 10.79 0.12 0.65
CA ASN A 156 11.35 -0.38 1.91
C ASN A 156 11.19 0.63 3.04
N ARG A 157 11.52 1.91 2.79
CA ARG A 157 11.35 2.97 3.80
C ARG A 157 9.89 3.19 4.17
N LEU A 158 8.97 3.16 3.20
CA LEU A 158 7.53 3.24 3.47
C LEU A 158 7.05 2.06 4.32
N THR A 159 7.58 0.86 4.08
CA THR A 159 7.31 -0.32 4.92
C THR A 159 7.74 -0.05 6.36
N ASP A 160 8.97 0.41 6.56
CA ASP A 160 9.53 0.67 7.89
C ASP A 160 8.68 1.70 8.65
N GLU A 161 8.30 2.80 8.00
CA GLU A 161 7.47 3.84 8.61
C GLU A 161 6.07 3.31 9.01
N LEU A 162 5.39 2.58 8.12
CA LEU A 162 4.08 1.99 8.43
C LEU A 162 4.14 0.96 9.58
N LEU A 163 5.23 0.19 9.66
CA LEU A 163 5.44 -0.76 10.76
C LEU A 163 5.76 -0.08 12.08
N LEU A 164 6.60 0.96 12.07
CA LEU A 164 6.94 1.73 13.26
C LEU A 164 5.71 2.48 13.80
N GLU A 165 4.89 3.02 12.92
CA GLU A 165 3.62 3.65 13.28
C GLU A 165 2.65 2.66 13.93
N GLY A 166 2.45 1.48 13.30
CA GLY A 166 1.60 0.44 13.87
C GLY A 166 2.01 0.02 15.27
N LYS A 167 3.33 -0.02 15.54
CA LYS A 167 3.88 -0.29 16.88
C LYS A 167 3.69 0.87 17.85
N ALA A 168 3.92 2.12 17.41
CA ALA A 168 3.75 3.31 18.23
C ALA A 168 2.29 3.52 18.66
N GLU A 169 1.34 3.32 17.75
CA GLU A 169 -0.08 3.35 18.06
C GLU A 169 -0.50 2.22 19.01
N ALA A 170 -0.01 1.00 18.79
CA ALA A 170 -0.29 -0.12 19.69
C ALA A 170 0.19 0.19 21.11
N ALA A 171 1.40 0.72 21.27
CA ALA A 171 1.95 1.13 22.55
C ALA A 171 1.13 2.25 23.21
N ARG A 172 0.64 3.23 22.43
CA ARG A 172 -0.23 4.32 22.92
C ARG A 172 -1.61 3.87 23.32
N ARG A 173 -2.23 2.94 22.58
CA ARG A 173 -3.51 2.34 23.00
C ARG A 173 -3.37 1.56 24.32
N SER A 174 -2.21 0.97 24.55
CA SER A 174 -1.88 0.34 25.84
C SER A 174 -1.56 1.34 26.95
N SER A 175 -1.26 2.59 26.63
CA SER A 175 -0.94 3.67 27.57
C SER A 175 -1.97 4.79 27.46
N ALA A 176 -3.12 4.59 28.11
CA ALA A 176 -4.32 5.42 28.09
C ALA A 176 -4.12 6.90 28.48
N SER A 177 -3.47 7.70 27.63
CA SER A 177 -3.36 9.16 27.76
C SER A 177 -3.89 9.83 26.49
N GLY A 178 -5.02 10.53 26.64
CA GLY A 178 -5.82 11.11 25.56
C GLY A 178 -5.25 12.39 24.96
N ALA A 179 -4.00 12.37 24.49
CA ALA A 179 -3.49 13.46 23.66
C ALA A 179 -4.14 13.41 22.26
N PRO A 180 -4.46 14.58 21.64
CA PRO A 180 -5.03 14.62 20.30
C PRO A 180 -4.06 14.02 19.28
N ASP A 181 -4.53 13.02 18.54
CA ASP A 181 -3.74 12.33 17.53
C ASP A 181 -3.35 13.30 16.42
N SER A 182 -2.04 13.43 16.19
CA SER A 182 -1.54 13.98 14.92
C SER A 182 -2.08 13.08 13.80
N PRO A 183 -2.68 13.62 12.73
CA PRO A 183 -3.15 12.81 11.61
C PRO A 183 -2.02 11.93 11.06
N ILE A 184 -2.32 10.66 10.80
CA ILE A 184 -1.40 9.64 10.24
C ILE A 184 -0.56 10.20 9.08
N TRP A 185 -1.20 10.99 8.21
CA TRP A 185 -0.55 11.61 7.07
C TRP A 185 0.59 12.56 7.47
N MET A 186 0.54 13.27 8.60
CA MET A 186 1.62 14.18 9.04
C MET A 186 2.88 13.39 9.39
N ARG A 187 2.74 12.22 10.02
CA ARG A 187 3.88 11.38 10.38
C ARG A 187 4.45 10.65 9.18
N LEU A 188 3.57 10.14 8.31
CA LEU A 188 3.98 9.65 7.00
C LEU A 188 4.66 10.73 6.18
N LEU A 189 4.23 11.99 6.27
CA LEU A 189 4.91 13.12 5.63
C LEU A 189 6.26 13.40 6.24
N GLU A 190 6.39 13.40 7.56
CA GLU A 190 7.69 13.63 8.22
C GLU A 190 8.68 12.49 7.91
N GLY A 191 8.21 11.24 7.95
CA GLY A 191 8.98 10.06 7.57
C GLY A 191 9.32 10.05 6.08
N ALA A 192 8.36 10.37 5.22
CA ALA A 192 8.58 10.54 3.79
C ALA A 192 9.51 11.71 3.52
N GLN A 193 9.36 12.88 4.13
CA GLN A 193 10.22 14.04 3.96
C GLN A 193 11.65 13.74 4.39
N ARG A 194 11.86 13.08 5.55
CA ARG A 194 13.18 12.60 5.97
C ARG A 194 13.75 11.59 4.99
N SER A 195 12.90 10.74 4.43
CA SER A 195 13.29 9.76 3.42
C SER A 195 13.62 10.40 2.06
N LEU A 196 12.87 11.42 1.65
CA LEU A 196 12.97 12.16 0.38
C LEU A 196 14.25 12.97 0.28
N ILE A 197 14.86 13.36 1.40
CA ILE A 197 16.20 14.00 1.41
C ILE A 197 17.26 13.09 0.76
N GLY A 198 17.03 11.78 0.67
CA GLY A 198 17.95 10.82 0.04
C GLY A 198 17.58 10.33 -1.36
N PHE A 199 16.43 10.74 -1.92
CA PHE A 199 16.05 10.40 -3.29
C PHE A 199 16.45 11.57 -4.21
N GLY A 200 16.89 11.31 -5.43
CA GLY A 200 17.26 12.39 -6.36
C GLY A 200 16.06 13.24 -6.78
N CYS A 201 16.22 14.09 -7.81
CA CYS A 201 15.12 14.91 -8.37
C CYS A 201 13.93 14.15 -8.98
N GLY A 202 13.87 12.82 -8.81
CA GLY A 202 12.93 11.93 -9.47
C GLY A 202 11.60 11.73 -8.75
N VAL A 203 11.47 12.10 -7.47
CA VAL A 203 10.24 11.88 -6.68
C VAL A 203 9.51 13.18 -6.40
N VAL A 204 8.24 13.20 -6.80
CA VAL A 204 7.27 14.21 -6.38
C VAL A 204 6.31 13.56 -5.38
N VAL A 205 6.24 14.12 -4.18
CA VAL A 205 5.27 13.72 -3.16
C VAL A 205 4.29 14.84 -2.96
N LYS A 206 3.01 14.54 -3.18
CA LYS A 206 1.90 15.44 -2.97
C LYS A 206 1.12 14.98 -1.78
N VAL A 207 0.93 15.86 -0.82
CA VAL A 207 0.07 15.60 0.32
C VAL A 207 -1.05 16.61 0.32
N ASP A 208 -2.26 16.08 0.34
CA ASP A 208 -3.50 16.82 0.43
C ASP A 208 -4.18 16.40 1.74
N THR A 209 -4.60 17.38 2.53
CA THR A 209 -5.05 17.17 3.92
C THR A 209 -6.34 17.92 4.21
N GLY A 210 -7.04 18.31 3.13
CA GLY A 210 -8.26 19.12 3.16
C GLY A 210 -8.05 20.57 3.58
N MET A 211 -7.11 20.85 4.49
CA MET A 211 -6.76 22.18 4.99
C MET A 211 -5.44 22.69 4.39
N LEU A 212 -4.53 21.79 4.03
CA LEU A 212 -3.21 22.12 3.46
C LEU A 212 -2.91 21.21 2.26
N SER A 213 -2.22 21.78 1.28
CA SER A 213 -1.61 21.02 0.20
C SER A 213 -0.13 21.36 0.13
N ALA A 214 0.72 20.34 0.15
CA ALA A 214 2.16 20.47 0.03
C ALA A 214 2.66 19.58 -1.09
N GLU A 215 3.56 20.12 -1.92
CA GLU A 215 4.32 19.38 -2.91
C GLU A 215 5.78 19.39 -2.50
N LEU A 216 6.31 18.21 -2.21
CA LEU A 216 7.73 18.00 -1.93
C LEU A 216 8.38 17.43 -3.18
N ARG A 217 9.42 18.11 -3.64
CA ARG A 217 10.32 17.60 -4.67
C ARG A 217 11.64 17.30 -3.98
N ALA A 218 12.05 16.05 -4.04
CA ALA A 218 13.40 15.71 -3.60
C ALA A 218 14.38 16.42 -4.56
N CYS A 219 15.44 17.04 -4.04
CA CYS A 219 16.53 17.66 -4.80
C CYS A 219 17.81 17.47 -3.99
N PRO A 220 18.98 17.27 -4.61
CA PRO A 220 20.23 17.20 -3.86
C PRO A 220 20.49 18.53 -3.14
N GLY A 221 20.88 18.43 -1.87
CA GLY A 221 21.56 19.52 -1.19
C GLY A 221 22.87 19.83 -1.91
N GLN A 222 23.13 21.11 -2.17
CA GLN A 222 24.45 21.58 -2.59
C GLN A 222 25.47 21.34 -1.48
#